data_AF-A0A0N4Y958-F1
#
_entry.id   AF-A0A0N4Y958-F1
#
_cell.length_a   1.000
_cell.length_b   1.000
_cell.length_c   1.000
_cell.angle_alpha   90.00
_cell.angle_beta   90.00
_cell.angle_gamma   90.00
#
_symmetry.space_group_name_H-M   'P 1'
#
loop_
_entity.id
_entity.type
_entity.pdbx_description
1 polymer ?
#
loop_
_entity_poly.entity_id
_entity_poly.type
_entity_poly.pdbx_seq_one_letter_code
_entity_poly.pdbx_strand_id
1 'polypeptide(L)'
;VAGDLNGHVGARKDGYKCHGGFGYGTRNEDGERILEYACSHDLVITNTTFRKRPSHLISFYSGNARSQIDYVLVRRRDAKFVSDAKVVPYETVATQHRPLICTMKFTPPKQMRIERCGHERIKWWRLKEKEAEVIGGIRMPPIVDVDGTYKWVKSSPVRHVLVNAVVCTISFAITLPVALALFPQESTISVYKLEPEIRSKTSAVELFYNKGL
;
A
#
# COMPACT_ATOMS: atom_id res chain seq x y z
N VAL A 1 -6.19 14.24 11.63
CA VAL A 1 -5.05 15.13 11.35
C VAL A 1 -3.79 14.39 11.78
N ALA A 2 -2.72 14.46 11.00
CA ALA A 2 -1.45 13.81 11.33
C ALA A 2 -0.29 14.66 10.79
N GLY A 3 0.76 14.82 11.57
CA GLY A 3 1.97 15.54 11.14
C GLY A 3 2.75 16.14 12.31
N ASP A 4 3.79 16.88 11.95
CA ASP A 4 4.59 17.69 12.86
C ASP A 4 3.84 18.98 13.22
N LEU A 5 3.56 19.16 14.50
CA LEU A 5 2.86 20.34 15.02
C LEU A 5 3.79 21.30 15.77
N ASN A 6 5.08 20.97 15.90
CA ASN A 6 6.10 21.76 16.60
C ASN A 6 5.77 22.19 18.05
N GLY A 7 4.74 21.62 18.66
CA GLY A 7 4.37 21.88 20.06
C GLY A 7 4.56 20.66 20.94
N HIS A 8 4.76 20.87 22.24
CA HIS A 8 4.93 19.82 23.23
C HIS A 8 3.70 19.73 24.10
N VAL A 9 2.86 18.71 23.92
CA VAL A 9 1.64 18.54 24.74
C VAL A 9 1.94 18.10 26.19
N GLY A 10 3.16 17.65 26.44
CA GLY A 10 3.66 17.25 27.76
C GLY A 10 3.29 15.83 28.17
N ALA A 11 3.87 15.36 29.28
CA ALA A 11 3.67 14.00 29.77
C ALA A 11 2.28 13.76 30.37
N ARG A 12 1.73 14.75 31.06
CA ARG A 12 0.50 14.64 31.85
C ARG A 12 -0.69 15.25 31.11
N LYS A 13 -1.88 14.83 31.55
CA LYS A 13 -3.17 15.24 30.98
C LYS A 13 -3.59 16.65 31.42
N ASP A 14 -3.31 17.00 32.67
CA ASP A 14 -3.60 18.31 33.29
C ASP A 14 -5.00 18.86 32.96
N GLY A 15 -6.03 18.01 33.03
CA GLY A 15 -7.43 18.37 32.79
C GLY A 15 -7.92 18.23 31.34
N TYR A 16 -7.02 18.13 30.36
CA TYR A 16 -7.40 18.04 28.94
C TYR A 16 -7.98 16.68 28.55
N LYS A 17 -9.29 16.61 28.25
CA LYS A 17 -9.98 15.36 27.85
C LYS A 17 -9.42 14.71 26.58
N CYS A 18 -8.76 15.49 25.72
CA CYS A 18 -8.11 15.08 24.48
C CYS A 18 -6.75 14.38 24.67
N HIS A 19 -6.14 14.52 25.86
CA HIS A 19 -4.87 13.91 26.20
C HIS A 19 -5.05 12.62 27.01
N GLY A 20 -4.34 11.56 26.63
CA GLY A 20 -4.47 10.23 27.22
C GLY A 20 -3.63 9.98 28.47
N GLY A 21 -2.71 10.89 28.81
CA GLY A 21 -1.91 10.86 30.04
C GLY A 21 -0.56 10.13 29.94
N PHE A 22 -0.18 9.68 28.73
CA PHE A 22 1.08 9.01 28.45
C PHE A 22 1.91 9.75 27.38
N GLY A 23 2.01 11.07 27.50
CA GLY A 23 2.84 11.87 26.60
C GLY A 23 4.33 11.87 27.01
N TYR A 24 5.14 12.71 26.37
CA TYR A 24 6.55 12.89 26.68
C TYR A 24 6.91 14.38 26.84
N GLY A 25 7.86 14.66 27.74
CA GLY A 25 8.41 16.00 27.94
C GLY A 25 7.54 16.94 28.76
N THR A 26 7.96 18.20 28.83
CA THR A 26 7.25 19.30 29.51
C THR A 26 6.38 20.03 28.50
N ARG A 27 5.20 20.46 28.94
CA ARG A 27 4.29 21.21 28.07
C ARG A 27 4.83 22.61 27.77
N ASN A 28 4.67 23.07 26.52
CA ASN A 28 4.93 24.45 26.12
C ASN A 28 3.64 25.15 25.62
N GLU A 29 3.72 26.44 25.32
CA GLU A 29 2.59 27.25 24.84
C GLU A 29 1.95 26.67 23.57
N ASP A 30 2.75 26.23 22.60
CA ASP A 30 2.24 25.61 21.37
C ASP A 30 1.54 24.28 21.64
N GLY A 31 2.05 23.51 22.60
CA GLY A 31 1.42 22.30 23.10
C GLY A 31 0.05 22.55 23.73
N GLU A 32 -0.10 23.66 24.48
CA GLU A 32 -1.39 24.06 25.03
C GLU A 32 -2.36 24.44 23.91
N ARG A 33 -1.92 25.18 22.88
CA ARG A 33 -2.75 25.49 21.69
C ARG A 33 -3.20 24.24 20.96
N ILE A 34 -2.32 23.23 20.81
CA ILE A 34 -2.67 21.93 20.22
C ILE A 34 -3.75 21.23 21.07
N LEU A 35 -3.62 21.28 22.39
CA LEU A 35 -4.59 20.68 23.30
C LEU A 35 -5.95 21.40 23.25
N GLU A 36 -5.97 22.73 23.26
CA GLU A 36 -7.18 23.54 23.10
C GLU A 36 -7.89 23.27 21.77
N TYR A 37 -7.12 23.21 20.67
CA TYR A 37 -7.64 22.84 19.36
C TYR A 37 -8.23 21.42 19.36
N ALA A 38 -7.48 20.44 19.87
CA ALA A 38 -7.94 19.05 19.91
C ALA A 38 -9.19 18.89 20.77
N CYS A 39 -9.23 19.55 21.93
CA CYS A 39 -10.37 19.45 22.85
C CYS A 39 -11.61 20.18 22.33
N SER A 40 -11.47 21.34 21.67
CA SER A 40 -12.59 22.07 21.06
C SER A 40 -13.22 21.33 19.87
N HIS A 41 -12.42 20.56 19.13
CA HIS A 41 -12.87 19.81 17.94
C HIS A 41 -13.23 18.33 18.24
N ASP A 42 -13.38 17.96 19.51
CA ASP A 42 -13.66 16.58 19.95
C ASP A 42 -12.66 15.55 19.38
N LEU A 43 -11.38 15.93 19.33
CA LEU A 43 -10.27 15.08 18.92
C LEU A 43 -9.58 14.45 20.13
N VAL A 44 -8.86 13.35 19.87
CA VAL A 44 -8.01 12.62 20.79
C VAL A 44 -6.62 12.52 20.19
N ILE A 45 -5.60 12.85 20.99
CA ILE A 45 -4.19 12.73 20.62
C ILE A 45 -3.75 11.29 20.89
N THR A 46 -3.78 10.45 19.87
CA THR A 46 -3.62 8.98 20.02
C THR A 46 -2.24 8.59 20.53
N ASN A 47 -1.21 9.39 20.24
CA ASN A 47 0.15 9.18 20.76
C ASN A 47 0.22 9.14 22.29
N THR A 48 -0.71 9.83 22.95
CA THR A 48 -0.70 10.03 24.40
C THR A 48 -1.64 9.06 25.13
N THR A 49 -2.39 8.22 24.40
CA THR A 49 -3.37 7.28 24.98
C THR A 49 -2.79 5.93 25.35
N PHE A 50 -1.65 5.56 24.75
CA PHE A 50 -1.01 4.28 24.99
C PHE A 50 0.25 4.46 25.84
N ARG A 51 0.38 3.68 26.91
CA ARG A 51 1.61 3.66 27.70
C ARG A 51 2.74 3.02 26.89
N LYS A 52 3.80 3.78 26.61
CA LYS A 52 4.97 3.34 25.84
C LYS A 52 6.28 3.67 26.54
N ARG A 53 7.36 3.04 26.08
CA ARG A 53 8.73 3.42 26.47
C ARG A 53 9.08 4.76 25.79
N PRO A 54 9.94 5.61 26.39
CA PRO A 54 10.34 6.89 25.80
C PRO A 54 10.85 6.79 24.36
N SER A 55 11.58 5.73 24.02
CA SER A 55 12.08 5.47 22.67
C SER A 55 10.98 5.35 21.59
N HIS A 56 9.75 5.03 21.99
CA HIS A 56 8.58 4.91 21.12
C HIS A 56 7.63 6.13 21.23
N LEU A 57 8.00 7.16 21.99
CA LEU A 57 7.25 8.41 22.12
C LEU A 57 7.99 9.59 21.47
N ILE A 58 9.33 9.58 21.53
CA ILE A 58 10.19 10.64 21.00
C ILE A 58 10.22 10.55 19.47
N SER A 59 9.68 11.56 18.80
CA SER A 59 9.62 11.65 17.34
C SER A 59 10.75 12.47 16.72
N PHE A 60 11.46 13.30 17.50
CA PHE A 60 12.54 14.14 16.99
C PHE A 60 13.79 14.10 17.88
N TYR A 61 14.94 14.06 17.23
CA TYR A 61 16.27 14.11 17.84
C TYR A 61 17.12 15.22 17.20
N SER A 62 17.64 16.13 18.01
CA SER A 62 18.64 17.13 17.59
C SER A 62 19.76 17.18 18.61
N GLY A 63 20.89 16.56 18.29
CA GLY A 63 21.99 16.37 19.25
C GLY A 63 21.51 15.62 20.50
N ASN A 64 21.61 16.27 21.66
CA ASN A 64 21.13 15.73 22.93
C ASN A 64 19.64 16.02 23.22
N ALA A 65 19.00 16.88 22.42
CA ALA A 65 17.59 17.21 22.58
C ALA A 65 16.70 16.09 22.03
N ARG A 66 15.65 15.77 22.78
CA ARG A 66 14.67 14.73 22.46
C ARG A 66 13.28 15.29 22.66
N SER A 67 12.45 15.23 21.63
CA SER A 67 11.10 15.80 21.68
C SER A 67 10.06 14.91 21.04
N GLN A 68 8.82 15.13 21.46
CA GLN A 68 7.62 14.60 20.83
C GLN A 68 6.92 15.81 20.20
N ILE A 69 6.88 15.86 18.88
CA ILE A 69 6.30 16.99 18.09
C ILE A 69 5.40 16.50 16.95
N ASP A 70 5.54 15.23 16.56
CA ASP A 70 4.68 14.58 15.60
C ASP A 70 3.48 13.93 16.32
N TYR A 71 2.27 14.25 15.89
CA TYR A 71 1.04 13.77 16.50
C TYR A 71 0.03 13.26 15.49
N VAL A 72 -0.73 12.23 15.87
CA VAL A 72 -1.95 11.83 15.19
C VAL A 72 -3.15 12.18 16.05
N LEU A 73 -4.06 12.95 15.47
CA LEU A 73 -5.32 13.37 16.06
C LEU A 73 -6.48 12.70 15.34
N VAL A 74 -7.28 11.97 16.11
CA VAL A 74 -8.44 11.21 15.63
C VAL A 74 -9.69 11.74 16.33
N ARG A 75 -10.83 11.77 15.63
CA ARG A 75 -12.12 12.13 16.26
C ARG A 75 -12.43 11.15 17.39
N ARG A 76 -12.96 11.65 18.51
CA ARG A 76 -13.25 10.83 19.69
C ARG A 76 -14.15 9.63 19.39
N ARG A 77 -15.16 9.81 18.52
CA ARG A 77 -16.03 8.72 18.05
C ARG A 77 -15.30 7.59 17.31
N ASP A 78 -14.17 7.91 16.66
CA ASP A 78 -13.37 7.00 15.84
C ASP A 78 -12.15 6.46 16.60
N ALA A 79 -11.85 7.02 17.78
CA ALA A 79 -10.72 6.60 18.62
C ALA A 79 -10.79 5.11 19.01
N LYS A 80 -11.99 4.53 19.08
CA LYS A 80 -12.21 3.08 19.33
C LYS A 80 -11.60 2.16 18.26
N PHE A 81 -11.37 2.69 17.05
CA PHE A 81 -10.75 1.93 15.97
C PHE A 81 -9.22 1.96 16.05
N VAL A 82 -8.65 2.88 16.84
CA VAL A 82 -7.19 2.99 17.00
C VAL A 82 -6.72 1.91 17.98
N SER A 83 -5.88 0.99 17.50
CA SER A 83 -5.35 -0.09 18.33
C SER A 83 -3.97 0.21 18.90
N ASP A 84 -3.17 1.01 18.18
CA ASP A 84 -1.84 1.40 18.64
C ASP A 84 -1.38 2.72 18.01
N ALA A 85 -0.53 3.46 18.71
CA ALA A 85 0.22 4.59 18.19
C ALA A 85 1.64 4.55 18.78
N LYS A 86 2.67 4.52 17.93
CA LYS A 86 4.08 4.45 18.36
C LYS A 86 5.01 5.08 17.35
N VAL A 87 6.09 5.66 17.85
CA VAL A 87 7.24 6.07 17.03
C VAL A 87 8.18 4.89 16.83
N VAL A 88 8.74 4.75 15.62
CA VAL A 88 9.75 3.74 15.30
C VAL A 88 11.15 4.37 15.44
N PRO A 89 11.93 4.05 16.50
CA PRO A 89 13.38 4.29 16.53
C PRO A 89 14.04 3.50 15.39
N TYR A 90 15.31 3.60 15.04
CA TYR A 90 15.96 2.74 14.02
C TYR A 90 15.49 2.81 12.55
N GLU A 91 14.28 3.30 12.21
CA GLU A 91 13.95 3.59 10.81
C GLU A 91 14.62 4.90 10.38
N THR A 92 15.50 4.82 9.37
CA THR A 92 16.36 5.92 8.89
C THR A 92 15.76 6.64 7.69
N VAL A 93 14.47 6.94 7.73
CA VAL A 93 13.81 7.69 6.64
C VAL A 93 14.23 9.17 6.66
N ALA A 94 14.51 9.72 7.84
CA ALA A 94 15.02 11.08 8.05
C ALA A 94 16.12 11.09 9.13
N THR A 95 17.00 12.09 9.08
CA THR A 95 18.15 12.21 9.98
C THR A 95 17.75 12.57 11.42
N GLN A 96 16.70 13.37 11.59
CA GLN A 96 16.25 13.88 12.89
C GLN A 96 14.85 13.39 13.29
N HIS A 97 13.93 13.30 12.32
CA HIS A 97 12.56 12.84 12.56
C HIS A 97 12.48 11.31 12.50
N ARG A 98 11.61 10.77 13.34
CA ARG A 98 11.30 9.35 13.42
C ARG A 98 9.82 9.13 13.08
N PRO A 99 9.51 8.15 12.22
CA PRO A 99 8.14 7.95 11.75
C PRO A 99 7.23 7.53 12.90
N LEU A 100 6.08 8.19 12.96
CA LEU A 100 4.98 7.86 13.86
C LEU A 100 3.96 6.98 13.13
N ILE A 101 3.73 5.79 13.66
CA ILE A 101 2.78 4.83 13.10
C ILE A 101 1.55 4.78 14.01
N CYS A 102 0.38 5.04 13.42
CA CYS A 102 -0.92 4.85 14.05
C CYS A 102 -1.65 3.68 13.37
N THR A 103 -1.90 2.61 14.13
CA THR A 103 -2.61 1.42 13.63
C THR A 103 -4.10 1.55 13.93
N MET A 104 -4.91 1.48 12.88
CA MET A 104 -6.37 1.53 12.97
C MET A 104 -6.98 0.24 12.42
N LYS A 105 -7.97 -0.31 13.12
CA LYS A 105 -8.69 -1.53 12.74
C LYS A 105 -10.09 -1.16 12.28
N PHE A 106 -10.36 -1.36 11.00
CA PHE A 106 -11.68 -1.25 10.43
C PHE A 106 -12.22 -2.65 10.15
N THR A 107 -13.35 -3.00 10.75
CA THR A 107 -14.12 -4.15 10.28
C THR A 107 -14.84 -3.71 9.00
N PRO A 108 -14.63 -4.39 7.87
CA PRO A 108 -15.44 -4.10 6.69
C PRO A 108 -16.91 -4.30 7.08
N PRO A 109 -17.83 -3.43 6.63
CA PRO A 109 -19.24 -3.70 6.77
C PRO A 109 -19.49 -5.10 6.21
N LYS A 110 -20.28 -5.93 6.92
CA LYS A 110 -20.76 -7.18 6.34
C LYS A 110 -21.35 -6.78 4.98
N GLN A 111 -20.69 -7.17 3.90
CA GLN A 111 -21.33 -7.12 2.60
C GLN A 111 -22.54 -8.03 2.78
N MET A 112 -23.72 -7.43 2.91
CA MET A 112 -24.91 -8.12 2.45
C MET A 112 -24.59 -8.43 1.00
N ARG A 113 -24.20 -9.68 0.74
CA ARG A 113 -24.51 -10.28 -0.54
C ARG A 113 -26.01 -10.05 -0.65
N ILE A 114 -26.38 -8.98 -1.35
CA ILE A 114 -27.61 -9.01 -2.11
C ILE A 114 -27.39 -10.25 -2.94
N GLU A 115 -28.01 -11.36 -2.55
CA GLU A 115 -28.31 -12.40 -3.50
C GLU A 115 -29.06 -11.65 -4.58
N ARG A 116 -28.32 -11.27 -5.64
CA ARG A 116 -28.97 -11.08 -6.91
C ARG A 116 -29.63 -12.42 -7.10
N CYS A 117 -30.95 -12.49 -6.89
CA CYS A 117 -31.77 -13.47 -7.54
C CYS A 117 -31.48 -13.25 -9.03
N GLY A 118 -30.39 -13.87 -9.51
CA GLY A 118 -30.20 -14.08 -10.92
C GLY A 118 -31.45 -14.81 -11.38
N HIS A 119 -31.90 -14.48 -12.59
CA HIS A 119 -33.00 -15.18 -13.25
C HIS A 119 -32.95 -16.67 -12.94
N GLU A 120 -34.13 -17.25 -12.66
CA GLU A 120 -34.28 -18.67 -12.38
C GLU A 120 -33.41 -19.51 -13.32
N ARG A 121 -32.34 -20.08 -12.77
CA ARG A 121 -31.44 -20.93 -13.54
C ARG A 121 -32.07 -22.30 -13.59
N ILE A 122 -32.62 -22.66 -14.74
CA ILE A 122 -33.09 -24.02 -15.01
C ILE A 122 -31.89 -24.96 -14.82
N LYS A 123 -32.06 -25.93 -13.92
CA LYS A 123 -31.10 -27.00 -13.68
C LYS A 123 -31.07 -27.89 -14.93
N TRP A 124 -30.07 -27.74 -15.78
CA TRP A 124 -29.94 -28.48 -17.05
C TRP A 124 -30.08 -30.00 -16.87
N TRP A 125 -29.61 -30.56 -15.76
CA TRP A 125 -29.77 -31.98 -15.43
C TRP A 125 -31.21 -32.42 -15.07
N ARG A 126 -32.17 -31.50 -14.99
CA ARG A 126 -33.63 -31.80 -14.94
C ARG A 126 -34.25 -31.87 -16.33
N LEU A 127 -33.59 -31.38 -17.38
CA LEU A 127 -34.00 -31.53 -18.79
C LEU A 127 -33.52 -32.88 -19.34
N LYS A 128 -33.79 -33.99 -18.63
CA LYS A 128 -33.38 -35.34 -19.07
C LYS A 128 -34.25 -35.91 -20.19
N GLU A 129 -35.40 -35.32 -20.45
CA GLU A 129 -36.39 -35.91 -21.36
C GLU A 129 -36.12 -35.62 -22.84
N LYS A 130 -35.20 -34.71 -23.18
CA LYS A 130 -34.85 -34.37 -24.59
C LYS A 130 -33.35 -34.26 -24.89
N GLU A 131 -32.49 -34.79 -24.01
CA GLU A 131 -31.03 -34.73 -24.16
C GLU A 131 -30.55 -35.38 -25.47
N ALA A 132 -31.18 -36.48 -25.88
CA ALA A 132 -30.81 -37.23 -27.09
C ALA A 132 -31.11 -36.48 -28.41
N GLU A 133 -32.19 -35.70 -28.49
CA GLU A 133 -32.55 -34.91 -29.68
C GLU A 133 -31.62 -33.71 -29.87
N VAL A 134 -31.24 -33.05 -28.77
CA VAL A 134 -30.42 -31.82 -28.81
C VAL A 134 -28.94 -32.13 -29.05
N ILE A 135 -28.44 -33.22 -28.47
CA ILE A 135 -27.02 -33.60 -28.60
C ILE A 135 -26.72 -34.25 -29.96
N GLY A 136 -27.72 -34.87 -30.60
CA GLY A 136 -27.56 -35.55 -31.90
C GLY A 136 -27.04 -34.66 -33.04
N GLY A 137 -27.21 -33.32 -32.95
CA GLY A 137 -26.76 -32.37 -33.96
C GLY A 137 -25.40 -31.70 -33.69
N ILE A 138 -24.83 -31.85 -32.48
CA ILE A 138 -23.61 -31.13 -32.09
C ILE A 138 -22.41 -32.05 -32.20
N ARG A 139 -21.64 -31.91 -33.28
CA ARG A 139 -20.36 -32.59 -33.44
C ARG A 139 -19.31 -31.92 -32.55
N MET A 140 -19.21 -32.36 -31.29
CA MET A 140 -18.13 -31.92 -30.40
C MET A 140 -16.79 -32.37 -30.98
N PRO A 141 -15.76 -31.50 -31.02
CA PRO A 141 -14.41 -31.95 -31.34
C PRO A 141 -13.97 -32.98 -30.30
N PRO A 142 -13.16 -33.99 -30.68
CA PRO A 142 -12.65 -34.95 -29.73
C PRO A 142 -11.90 -34.20 -28.61
N ILE A 143 -12.29 -34.49 -27.37
CA ILE A 143 -11.57 -34.02 -26.19
C ILE A 143 -10.18 -34.65 -26.25
N VAL A 144 -9.20 -33.87 -26.70
CA VAL A 144 -7.80 -34.27 -26.64
C VAL A 144 -7.33 -34.15 -25.20
N ASP A 145 -6.87 -35.27 -24.64
CA ASP A 145 -6.27 -35.30 -23.31
C ASP A 145 -4.91 -34.57 -23.35
N VAL A 146 -4.91 -33.33 -22.85
CA VAL A 146 -3.72 -32.49 -22.77
C VAL A 146 -2.69 -33.13 -21.83
N ASP A 147 -3.13 -33.82 -20.77
CA ASP A 147 -2.24 -34.46 -19.80
C ASP A 147 -1.56 -35.70 -20.38
N GLY A 148 -2.27 -36.47 -21.21
CA GLY A 148 -1.69 -37.59 -21.97
C GLY A 148 -0.55 -37.14 -22.90
N THR A 149 -0.70 -35.96 -23.51
CA THR A 149 0.29 -35.40 -24.44
C THR A 149 1.57 -34.91 -23.72
N TYR A 150 1.45 -34.46 -22.47
CA TYR A 150 2.58 -33.96 -21.65
C TYR A 150 3.19 -35.00 -20.70
N LYS A 151 2.66 -36.23 -20.69
CA LYS A 151 3.13 -37.30 -19.79
C LYS A 151 4.60 -37.67 -20.01
N TRP A 152 5.07 -37.67 -21.25
CA TRP A 152 6.46 -38.00 -21.60
C TRP A 152 7.46 -36.94 -21.11
N VAL A 153 7.04 -35.67 -21.03
CA VAL A 153 7.84 -34.56 -20.51
C VAL A 153 7.93 -34.66 -18.98
N LYS A 154 6.80 -34.93 -18.31
CA LYS A 154 6.75 -35.13 -16.84
C LYS A 154 7.45 -36.41 -16.37
N SER A 155 7.63 -37.41 -17.26
CA SER A 155 8.23 -38.71 -16.92
C SER A 155 9.73 -38.67 -16.60
N SER A 156 10.45 -37.59 -16.94
CA SER A 156 11.88 -37.46 -16.63
C SER A 156 12.20 -36.03 -16.21
N PRO A 157 12.87 -35.82 -15.07
CA PRO A 157 13.22 -34.48 -14.59
C PRO A 157 14.16 -33.75 -15.55
N VAL A 158 15.03 -34.47 -16.27
CA VAL A 158 15.95 -33.88 -17.26
C VAL A 158 15.17 -33.35 -18.47
N ARG A 159 14.20 -34.12 -18.98
CA ARG A 159 13.35 -33.69 -20.10
C ARG A 159 12.45 -32.53 -19.73
N HIS A 160 11.90 -32.54 -18.51
CA HIS A 160 11.07 -31.46 -18.00
C HIS A 160 11.84 -30.14 -17.93
N VAL A 161 13.07 -30.17 -17.41
CA VAL A 161 13.92 -28.97 -17.34
C VAL A 161 14.32 -28.49 -18.74
N LEU A 162 14.70 -29.39 -19.65
CA LEU A 162 15.06 -29.02 -21.02
C LEU A 162 13.90 -28.40 -21.79
N VAL A 163 12.71 -29.01 -21.74
CA VAL A 163 11.52 -28.50 -22.43
C VAL A 163 11.12 -27.13 -21.86
N ASN A 164 11.13 -26.96 -20.53
CA ASN A 164 10.81 -25.68 -19.92
C ASN A 164 11.88 -24.62 -20.23
N ALA A 165 13.15 -24.97 -20.25
CA ALA A 165 14.21 -24.05 -20.64
C ALA A 165 14.01 -23.55 -22.08
N VAL A 166 13.68 -24.44 -23.02
CA VAL A 166 13.41 -24.08 -24.42
C VAL A 166 12.14 -23.22 -24.55
N VAL A 167 11.05 -23.58 -23.85
CA VAL A 167 9.80 -22.79 -23.90
C VAL A 167 10.03 -21.39 -23.30
N CYS A 168 10.74 -21.30 -22.18
CA CYS A 168 11.07 -20.02 -21.54
C CYS A 168 11.97 -19.16 -22.43
N THR A 169 13.00 -19.73 -23.08
CA THR A 169 13.88 -18.96 -23.96
C THR A 169 13.15 -18.45 -25.19
N ILE A 170 12.31 -19.27 -25.82
CA ILE A 170 11.48 -18.84 -26.97
C ILE A 170 10.51 -17.74 -26.55
N SER A 171 9.81 -17.93 -25.42
CA SER A 171 8.88 -16.93 -24.91
C SER A 171 9.59 -15.60 -24.66
N PHE A 172 10.73 -15.61 -23.96
CA PHE A 172 11.48 -14.40 -23.61
C PHE A 172 12.07 -13.72 -24.84
N ALA A 173 12.59 -14.49 -25.80
CA ALA A 173 13.14 -13.98 -27.05
C ALA A 173 12.10 -13.26 -27.92
N ILE A 174 10.83 -13.65 -27.82
CA ILE A 174 9.73 -13.00 -28.56
C ILE A 174 9.14 -11.84 -27.76
N THR A 175 8.88 -12.02 -26.46
CA THR A 175 8.19 -11.01 -25.66
C THR A 175 9.07 -9.80 -25.35
N LEU A 176 10.37 -9.98 -25.14
CA LEU A 176 11.26 -8.88 -24.76
C LEU A 176 11.40 -7.82 -25.88
N PRO A 177 11.68 -8.18 -27.15
CA PRO A 177 11.72 -7.19 -28.24
C PRO A 177 10.38 -6.49 -28.46
N VAL A 178 9.27 -7.22 -28.34
CA VAL A 178 7.92 -6.64 -28.48
C VAL A 178 7.64 -5.64 -27.35
N ALA A 179 8.03 -5.95 -26.11
CA ALA A 179 7.89 -5.03 -24.98
C ALA A 179 8.76 -3.78 -25.15
N LEU A 180 10.00 -3.92 -25.62
CA LEU A 180 10.88 -2.78 -25.92
C LEU A 180 10.33 -1.90 -27.06
N ALA A 181 9.69 -2.50 -28.07
CA ALA A 181 9.06 -1.76 -29.16
C ALA A 181 7.77 -1.03 -28.72
N LEU A 182 6.98 -1.62 -27.83
CA LEU A 182 5.74 -1.02 -27.32
C LEU A 182 5.98 0.06 -26.26
N PHE A 183 7.09 -0.03 -25.53
CA PHE A 183 7.45 0.91 -24.46
C PHE A 183 8.88 1.43 -24.67
N PRO A 184 9.08 2.39 -25.59
CA PRO A 184 10.39 3.01 -25.75
C PRO A 184 10.84 3.62 -24.43
N GLN A 185 12.00 3.16 -23.94
CA GLN A 185 12.58 3.58 -22.65
C GLN A 185 13.11 5.02 -22.67
N GLU A 186 13.31 5.59 -23.86
CA GLU A 186 13.78 6.95 -24.04
C GLU A 186 12.61 7.92 -24.16
N SER A 187 12.70 9.04 -23.44
CA SER A 187 11.77 10.16 -23.54
C SER A 187 12.53 11.44 -23.82
N THR A 188 11.94 12.31 -24.64
CA THR A 188 12.49 13.62 -24.96
C THR A 188 11.97 14.66 -23.99
N ILE A 189 12.86 15.55 -23.56
CA ILE A 189 12.51 16.78 -22.84
C ILE A 189 13.19 17.96 -23.51
N SER A 190 12.43 19.03 -23.74
CA SER A 190 13.02 20.24 -24.27
C SER A 190 13.65 21.08 -23.18
N VAL A 191 14.77 21.70 -23.52
CA VAL A 191 15.65 22.40 -22.58
C VAL A 191 14.98 23.61 -21.91
N TYR A 192 13.93 24.18 -22.51
CA TYR A 192 13.15 25.25 -21.88
C TYR A 192 12.34 24.80 -20.64
N LYS A 193 12.11 23.49 -20.47
CA LYS A 193 11.44 22.92 -19.29
C LYS A 193 12.42 22.47 -18.19
N LEU A 194 13.73 22.53 -18.45
CA LEU A 194 14.76 22.12 -17.47
C LEU A 194 15.09 23.24 -16.49
N GLU A 195 15.54 22.84 -15.30
CA GLU A 195 16.04 23.75 -14.27
C GLU A 195 17.24 24.58 -14.78
N PRO A 196 17.42 25.82 -14.30
CA PRO A 196 18.44 26.74 -14.81
C PRO A 196 19.87 26.20 -14.72
N GLU A 197 20.17 25.42 -13.69
CA GLU A 197 21.49 24.83 -13.44
C GLU A 197 21.88 23.73 -14.44
N ILE A 198 20.90 23.02 -14.99
CA ILE A 198 21.09 21.97 -15.99
C ILE A 198 21.11 22.60 -17.39
N ARG A 199 20.26 23.61 -17.61
CA ARG A 199 20.20 24.38 -18.86
C ARG A 199 21.51 25.07 -19.19
N SER A 200 22.22 25.61 -18.21
CA SER A 200 23.51 26.28 -18.43
C SER A 200 24.64 25.34 -18.82
N LYS A 201 24.47 24.03 -18.61
CA LYS A 201 25.48 22.99 -18.88
C LYS A 201 25.29 22.29 -20.23
N THR A 202 24.30 22.68 -21.04
CA THR A 202 24.03 22.00 -22.31
C THR A 202 23.61 22.95 -23.42
N SER A 203 24.17 22.77 -24.62
CA SER A 203 23.91 23.59 -25.82
C SER A 203 22.91 22.96 -26.79
N ALA A 204 22.43 21.75 -26.51
CA ALA A 204 21.44 21.06 -27.34
C ALA A 204 20.02 21.61 -27.14
N VAL A 205 19.16 21.50 -28.16
CA VAL A 205 17.77 21.99 -28.12
C VAL A 205 16.82 20.99 -27.44
N GLU A 206 17.12 19.69 -27.54
CA GLU A 206 16.37 18.58 -26.93
C GLU A 206 17.33 17.60 -26.26
N LEU A 207 16.90 17.05 -25.11
CA LEU A 207 17.62 16.01 -24.38
C LEU A 207 16.79 14.73 -24.28
N PHE A 208 17.45 13.59 -24.41
CA PHE A 208 16.88 12.27 -24.23
C PHE A 208 17.22 11.76 -22.84
N TYR A 209 16.25 11.23 -22.11
CA TYR A 209 16.47 10.60 -20.81
C TYR A 209 15.73 9.26 -20.74
N ASN A 210 16.29 8.34 -19.97
CA ASN A 210 15.63 7.06 -19.70
C ASN A 210 14.53 7.28 -18.67
N LYS A 211 13.29 6.90 -19.00
CA LYS A 211 12.26 6.69 -17.98
C LYS A 211 12.65 5.42 -17.24
N GLY A 212 13.28 5.58 -16.07
CA GLY A 212 13.63 4.45 -15.22
C GLY A 212 12.43 3.52 -15.00
N LEU A 213 12.71 2.22 -14.98
CA LEU A 213 11.81 1.19 -14.46
C LEU A 213 11.68 1.31 -12.93
#